data_AF-A0A183L413-F1
#
_entry.id   AF-A0A183L413-F1
#
_cell.length_a   1.000
_cell.length_b   1.000
_cell.length_c   1.000
_cell.angle_alpha   90.00
_cell.angle_beta   90.00
_cell.angle_gamma   90.00
#
_symmetry.space_group_name_H-M   'P 1'
#
loop_
_entity.id
_entity.type
_entity.pdbx_description
1 polymer ?
#
loop_
_entity_poly.entity_id
_entity_poly.type
_entity_poly.pdbx_seq_one_letter_code
_entity_poly.pdbx_strand_id
1 'polypeptide(L)'
;MVLNVIIICKLFLALQITILSVIVYLYLNVFPRRTNFFQLQNDLLQFVQRQGRLVVDSALSCLAVLVNQVLKDQTQVICCFTQFYGLLTDLSLELREALSTKISTSARISSKTRPSILRALYTVGLICKYFTLDYSFNRNKKSSDMIDPDLCRKAITGLGFLLFRHDQLFCTGSVQLFLTRFLSTVQNSLTNNHPTDGSSFFEIQCIILDNLTHYLLQKERKATADNRLWATRSKRESLKELTDQVTGHSSAVAQTYLPIVLKYCILTPSISVRSSALSLISTILRQGLIHPSHVLCSLICLQTDSDPSIRSRASVCLTEAEQKIPGFAAVSLF
;
A
#
# COMPACT_ATOMS: atom_id res chain seq x y z
N MET A 1 -20.42 -23.88 -32.29
CA MET A 1 -19.22 -23.19 -32.84
C MET A 1 -18.93 -21.82 -32.23
N VAL A 2 -19.92 -20.95 -32.02
CA VAL A 2 -19.72 -19.59 -31.47
C VAL A 2 -19.27 -19.57 -29.99
N LEU A 3 -19.65 -20.58 -29.20
CA LEU A 3 -19.29 -20.66 -27.77
C LEU A 3 -17.80 -21.02 -27.54
N ASN A 4 -17.19 -21.78 -28.46
CA ASN A 4 -15.77 -22.11 -28.41
C ASN A 4 -14.89 -20.91 -28.79
N VAL A 5 -15.36 -20.01 -29.67
CA VAL A 5 -14.62 -18.79 -30.05
C VAL A 5 -14.55 -17.79 -28.90
N ILE A 6 -15.61 -17.68 -28.08
CA ILE A 6 -15.61 -16.76 -26.92
C ILE A 6 -14.74 -17.30 -25.77
N ILE A 7 -14.72 -18.62 -25.56
CA ILE A 7 -13.86 -19.25 -24.54
C ILE A 7 -12.40 -19.24 -24.98
N ILE A 8 -12.13 -19.47 -26.28
CA ILE A 8 -10.78 -19.33 -26.86
C ILE A 8 -10.35 -17.86 -26.79
N CYS A 9 -11.18 -16.87 -27.16
CA CYS A 9 -10.84 -15.44 -27.00
C CYS A 9 -10.64 -15.04 -25.53
N LYS A 10 -11.36 -15.64 -24.57
CA LYS A 10 -11.16 -15.38 -23.14
C LYS A 10 -9.89 -16.03 -22.57
N LEU A 11 -9.50 -17.21 -23.06
CA LEU A 11 -8.21 -17.83 -22.73
C LEU A 11 -7.04 -17.13 -23.44
N PHE A 12 -7.24 -16.65 -24.67
CA PHE A 12 -6.25 -15.89 -25.44
C PHE A 12 -6.04 -14.49 -24.85
N LEU A 13 -7.09 -13.80 -24.37
CA LEU A 13 -6.96 -12.51 -23.67
C LEU A 13 -6.17 -12.60 -22.36
N ALA A 14 -6.13 -13.76 -21.67
CA ALA A 14 -5.36 -13.89 -20.43
C ALA A 14 -3.87 -14.15 -20.69
N LEU A 15 -3.52 -14.84 -21.80
CA LEU A 15 -2.14 -15.19 -22.14
C LEU A 15 -1.41 -14.11 -22.96
N GLN A 16 -2.13 -13.17 -23.59
CA GLN A 16 -1.56 -12.31 -24.62
C GLN A 16 -1.25 -10.87 -24.19
N ILE A 17 -1.48 -10.49 -22.92
CA ILE A 17 -1.43 -9.06 -22.53
C ILE A 17 -0.10 -8.60 -21.88
N THR A 18 0.69 -9.50 -21.31
CA THR A 18 2.13 -9.23 -21.09
C THR A 18 2.88 -9.13 -22.42
N ILE A 19 2.43 -9.87 -23.42
CA ILE A 19 2.90 -9.75 -24.80
C ILE A 19 2.42 -8.43 -25.42
N LEU A 20 1.23 -7.92 -25.08
CA LEU A 20 0.71 -6.66 -25.64
C LEU A 20 1.48 -5.43 -25.18
N SER A 21 2.00 -5.34 -23.95
CA SER A 21 2.87 -4.21 -23.55
C SER A 21 4.21 -4.22 -24.30
N VAL A 22 4.77 -5.41 -24.56
CA VAL A 22 5.99 -5.62 -25.35
C VAL A 22 5.74 -5.41 -26.86
N ILE A 23 4.61 -5.88 -27.38
CA ILE A 23 4.19 -5.67 -28.78
C ILE A 23 3.83 -4.21 -29.00
N VAL A 24 3.16 -3.54 -28.07
CA VAL A 24 2.89 -2.10 -28.17
C VAL A 24 4.22 -1.34 -28.10
N TYR A 25 5.15 -1.67 -27.19
CA TYR A 25 6.49 -1.08 -27.18
C TYR A 25 7.27 -1.31 -28.49
N LEU A 26 7.22 -2.52 -29.07
CA LEU A 26 7.86 -2.83 -30.36
C LEU A 26 7.15 -2.16 -31.55
N TYR A 27 5.82 -2.15 -31.57
CA TYR A 27 5.01 -1.56 -32.64
C TYR A 27 5.07 -0.02 -32.62
N LEU A 28 5.18 0.58 -31.44
CA LEU A 28 5.43 2.02 -31.24
C LEU A 28 6.82 2.44 -31.74
N ASN A 29 7.84 1.58 -31.59
CA ASN A 29 9.18 1.85 -32.08
C ASN A 29 9.36 1.57 -33.58
N VAL A 30 8.57 0.66 -34.17
CA VAL A 30 8.74 0.22 -35.57
C VAL A 30 7.79 0.94 -36.56
N PHE A 31 6.56 1.33 -36.17
CA PHE A 31 5.58 1.96 -37.09
C PHE A 31 4.87 3.20 -36.50
N PRO A 32 5.60 4.30 -36.22
CA PRO A 32 5.00 5.54 -35.68
C PRO A 32 4.05 6.26 -36.66
N ARG A 33 4.16 6.03 -37.98
CA ARG A 33 3.43 6.80 -39.01
C ARG A 33 2.01 6.31 -39.33
N ARG A 34 1.58 5.13 -38.85
CA ARG A 34 0.28 4.53 -39.20
C ARG A 34 -0.69 4.34 -38.03
N THR A 35 -0.31 4.75 -36.83
CA THR A 35 -1.07 4.47 -35.61
C THR A 35 -1.59 5.76 -35.00
N ASN A 36 -2.91 5.92 -34.92
CA ASN A 36 -3.51 7.07 -34.25
C ASN A 36 -3.48 6.85 -32.73
N PHE A 37 -2.45 7.38 -32.06
CA PHE A 37 -2.24 7.18 -30.63
C PHE A 37 -3.36 7.72 -29.74
N PHE A 38 -4.06 8.78 -30.19
CA PHE A 38 -5.23 9.31 -29.48
C PHE A 38 -6.43 8.37 -29.58
N GLN A 39 -6.62 7.71 -30.72
CA GLN A 39 -7.66 6.69 -30.86
C GLN A 39 -7.37 5.49 -29.94
N LEU A 40 -6.13 5.01 -29.92
CA LEU A 40 -5.71 3.93 -29.04
C LEU A 40 -5.87 4.29 -27.55
N GLN A 41 -5.54 5.53 -27.17
CA GLN A 41 -5.75 6.05 -25.82
C GLN A 41 -7.24 5.99 -25.43
N ASN A 42 -8.13 6.44 -26.32
CA ASN A 42 -9.58 6.40 -26.10
C ASN A 42 -10.09 4.96 -25.94
N ASP A 43 -9.64 4.04 -26.80
CA ASP A 43 -10.06 2.63 -26.77
C ASP A 43 -9.61 1.94 -25.46
N LEU A 44 -8.38 2.21 -25.01
CA LEU A 44 -7.87 1.74 -23.72
C LEU A 44 -8.67 2.30 -22.55
N LEU A 45 -9.01 3.59 -22.55
CA LEU A 45 -9.87 4.20 -21.53
C LEU A 45 -11.28 3.58 -21.51
N GLN A 46 -11.84 3.25 -22.67
CA GLN A 46 -13.12 2.52 -22.73
C GLN A 46 -13.01 1.12 -22.12
N PHE A 47 -11.88 0.42 -22.30
CA PHE A 47 -11.65 -0.84 -21.62
C PHE A 47 -11.58 -0.69 -20.10
N VAL A 48 -10.89 0.36 -19.61
CA VAL A 48 -10.86 0.71 -18.19
C VAL A 48 -12.26 0.99 -17.65
N GLN A 49 -13.15 1.61 -18.44
CA GLN A 49 -14.51 1.94 -18.01
C GLN A 49 -15.50 0.77 -18.07
N ARG A 50 -15.37 -0.15 -19.05
CA ARG A 50 -16.40 -1.14 -19.36
C ARG A 50 -16.02 -2.60 -19.08
N GLN A 51 -14.73 -2.95 -19.06
CA GLN A 51 -14.29 -4.36 -19.02
C GLN A 51 -14.04 -4.90 -17.61
N GLY A 52 -13.96 -6.22 -17.46
CA GLY A 52 -13.73 -6.89 -16.17
C GLY A 52 -12.32 -6.66 -15.58
N ARG A 53 -12.16 -6.98 -14.29
CA ARG A 53 -10.96 -6.74 -13.47
C ARG A 53 -9.62 -7.04 -14.16
N LEU A 54 -9.53 -8.18 -14.85
CA LEU A 54 -8.30 -8.65 -15.52
C LEU A 54 -7.89 -7.75 -16.70
N VAL A 55 -8.88 -7.21 -17.42
CA VAL A 55 -8.66 -6.33 -18.57
C VAL A 55 -8.27 -4.94 -18.10
N VAL A 56 -8.84 -4.45 -17.00
CA VAL A 56 -8.62 -3.09 -16.48
C VAL A 56 -7.16 -2.86 -16.06
N ASP A 57 -6.55 -3.79 -15.32
CA ASP A 57 -5.15 -3.68 -14.88
C ASP A 57 -4.19 -3.54 -16.07
N SER A 58 -4.40 -4.41 -17.05
CA SER A 58 -3.56 -4.45 -18.23
C SER A 58 -3.78 -3.27 -19.17
N ALA A 59 -5.03 -2.84 -19.33
CA ALA A 59 -5.37 -1.63 -20.09
C ALA A 59 -4.72 -0.40 -19.47
N LEU A 60 -4.74 -0.27 -18.14
CA LEU A 60 -4.07 0.83 -17.43
C LEU A 60 -2.55 0.77 -17.54
N SER A 61 -1.94 -0.43 -17.48
CA SER A 61 -0.50 -0.59 -17.69
C SER A 61 -0.08 -0.17 -19.10
N CYS A 62 -0.83 -0.59 -20.12
CA CYS A 62 -0.60 -0.18 -21.51
C CYS A 62 -0.80 1.33 -21.71
N LEU A 63 -1.87 1.86 -21.11
CA LEU A 63 -2.19 3.29 -21.15
C LEU A 63 -1.08 4.11 -20.50
N ALA A 64 -0.47 3.64 -19.42
CA ALA A 64 0.64 4.32 -18.75
C ALA A 64 1.89 4.42 -19.62
N VAL A 65 2.24 3.35 -20.34
CA VAL A 65 3.36 3.40 -21.31
C VAL A 65 3.04 4.38 -22.44
N LEU A 66 1.86 4.25 -23.05
CA LEU A 66 1.42 5.12 -24.15
C LEU A 66 1.39 6.60 -23.74
N VAL A 67 0.79 6.90 -22.59
CA VAL A 67 0.62 8.28 -22.11
C VAL A 67 1.94 8.86 -21.61
N ASN A 68 2.73 8.14 -20.82
CA ASN A 68 3.94 8.72 -20.23
C ASN A 68 5.11 8.78 -21.21
N GLN A 69 5.23 7.83 -22.14
CA GLN A 69 6.38 7.76 -23.05
C GLN A 69 6.09 8.38 -24.43
N VAL A 70 4.85 8.29 -24.92
CA VAL A 70 4.53 8.69 -26.31
C VAL A 70 3.73 9.98 -26.35
N LEU A 71 2.55 10.02 -25.71
CA LEU A 71 1.65 11.17 -25.79
C LEU A 71 2.10 12.34 -24.90
N LYS A 72 2.68 12.02 -23.74
CA LYS A 72 3.04 12.98 -22.67
C LYS A 72 1.87 13.85 -22.20
N ASP A 73 0.64 13.39 -22.41
CA ASP A 73 -0.60 14.06 -21.98
C ASP A 73 -1.46 13.13 -21.12
N GLN A 74 -1.55 13.46 -19.83
CA GLN A 74 -2.33 12.71 -18.85
C GLN A 74 -3.78 13.20 -18.70
N THR A 75 -4.21 14.22 -19.46
CA THR A 75 -5.51 14.89 -19.27
C THR A 75 -6.69 13.90 -19.27
N GLN A 76 -6.75 12.98 -20.23
CA GLN A 76 -7.84 12.00 -20.30
C GLN A 76 -7.80 10.97 -19.16
N VAL A 77 -6.60 10.59 -18.72
CA VAL A 77 -6.43 9.68 -17.58
C VAL A 77 -6.90 10.34 -16.30
N ILE A 78 -6.58 11.64 -16.12
CA ILE A 78 -7.06 12.45 -15.01
C ILE A 78 -8.58 12.57 -15.05
N CYS A 79 -9.19 12.79 -16.22
CA CYS A 79 -10.66 12.80 -16.35
C CYS A 79 -11.29 11.44 -15.97
N CYS A 80 -10.66 10.33 -16.36
CA CYS A 80 -11.13 9.00 -15.98
C CYS A 80 -10.99 8.77 -14.46
N PHE A 81 -9.88 9.22 -13.88
CA PHE A 81 -9.65 9.19 -12.44
C PHE A 81 -10.72 9.98 -11.69
N THR A 82 -10.98 11.23 -12.08
CA THR A 82 -11.96 12.09 -11.40
C THR A 82 -13.37 11.53 -11.49
N GLN A 83 -13.73 10.87 -12.60
CA GLN A 83 -15.01 10.17 -12.73
C GLN A 83 -15.16 9.04 -11.70
N PHE A 84 -14.18 8.14 -11.58
CA PHE A 84 -14.27 7.04 -10.61
C PHE A 84 -14.09 7.51 -9.17
N TYR A 85 -13.25 8.50 -8.93
CA TYR A 85 -13.06 9.11 -7.63
C TYR A 85 -14.33 9.83 -7.16
N GLY A 86 -15.02 10.55 -8.07
CA GLY A 86 -16.31 11.19 -7.83
C GLY A 86 -17.37 10.21 -7.31
N LEU A 87 -17.47 9.04 -7.93
CA LEU A 87 -18.39 7.98 -7.46
C LEU A 87 -18.09 7.51 -6.02
N LEU A 88 -16.82 7.51 -5.63
CA LEU A 88 -16.41 7.15 -4.26
C LEU A 88 -16.70 8.28 -3.27
N THR A 89 -16.57 9.54 -3.68
CA THR A 89 -16.89 10.70 -2.84
C THR A 89 -18.39 10.89 -2.64
N ASP A 90 -19.20 10.65 -3.68
CA ASP A 90 -20.65 10.73 -3.56
C ASP A 90 -21.17 9.67 -2.58
N LEU A 91 -20.66 8.44 -2.69
CA LEU A 91 -20.95 7.37 -1.74
C LEU A 91 -20.50 7.71 -0.32
N SER A 92 -19.30 8.29 -0.16
CA SER A 92 -18.80 8.61 1.18
C SER A 92 -19.66 9.69 1.86
N LEU A 93 -20.21 10.63 1.09
CA LEU A 93 -21.15 11.65 1.55
C LEU A 93 -22.49 11.02 1.96
N GLU A 94 -23.07 10.16 1.12
CA GLU A 94 -24.31 9.43 1.43
C GLU A 94 -24.18 8.59 2.72
N LEU A 95 -23.04 7.91 2.92
CA LEU A 95 -22.77 7.14 4.12
C LEU A 95 -22.65 8.02 5.37
N ARG A 96 -22.09 9.23 5.23
CA ARG A 96 -21.92 10.19 6.32
C ARG A 96 -23.26 10.76 6.79
N GLU A 97 -24.16 11.09 5.87
CA GLU A 97 -25.52 11.54 6.20
C GLU A 97 -26.35 10.43 6.88
N ALA A 98 -26.18 9.18 6.44
CA ALA A 98 -26.84 8.03 7.05
C ALA A 98 -26.37 7.76 8.50
N LEU A 99 -25.09 7.96 8.80
CA LEU A 99 -24.52 7.80 10.14
C LEU A 99 -25.01 8.88 11.12
N SER A 100 -25.23 10.11 10.63
CA SER A 100 -25.77 11.22 11.43
C SER A 100 -27.21 10.99 11.91
N THR A 101 -28.00 10.20 11.16
CA THR A 101 -29.44 10.04 11.39
C THR A 101 -29.83 8.80 12.23
N LYS A 102 -28.88 8.08 12.85
CA LYS A 102 -29.12 6.83 13.64
C LYS A 102 -29.95 5.78 12.88
N ILE A 103 -29.88 5.75 11.54
CA ILE A 103 -30.54 4.74 10.71
C ILE A 103 -29.52 3.65 10.38
N SER A 104 -29.91 2.38 10.57
CA SER A 104 -29.08 1.18 10.34
C SER A 104 -28.40 1.20 8.96
N THR A 105 -27.08 1.39 8.96
CA THR A 105 -26.21 1.54 7.78
C THR A 105 -26.11 0.31 6.89
N SER A 106 -26.49 -0.87 7.39
CA SER A 106 -26.51 -2.12 6.62
C SER A 106 -27.64 -2.18 5.59
N ALA A 107 -28.66 -1.33 5.69
CA ALA A 107 -29.86 -1.39 4.85
C ALA A 107 -29.77 -0.61 3.53
N ARG A 108 -28.75 0.25 3.32
CA ARG A 108 -28.70 1.16 2.15
C ARG A 108 -27.56 0.95 1.15
N ILE A 109 -26.47 0.24 1.48
CA ILE A 109 -25.54 -0.22 0.43
C ILE A 109 -26.25 -1.33 -0.33
N SER A 110 -27.13 -0.93 -1.24
CA SER A 110 -27.90 -1.82 -2.09
C SER A 110 -26.94 -2.81 -2.74
N SER A 111 -27.32 -4.09 -2.77
CA SER A 111 -26.58 -5.13 -3.49
C SER A 111 -26.30 -4.74 -4.96
N LYS A 112 -27.05 -3.78 -5.49
CA LYS A 112 -26.89 -3.18 -6.82
C LYS A 112 -25.72 -2.18 -6.96
N THR A 113 -25.35 -1.42 -5.92
CA THR A 113 -24.29 -0.39 -6.00
C THR A 113 -22.90 -0.94 -5.67
N ARG A 114 -22.84 -2.03 -4.88
CA ARG A 114 -21.60 -2.70 -4.46
C ARG A 114 -20.63 -3.02 -5.61
N PRO A 115 -21.04 -3.55 -6.78
CA PRO A 115 -20.12 -3.83 -7.89
C PRO A 115 -19.50 -2.56 -8.48
N SER A 116 -20.25 -1.46 -8.54
CA SER A 116 -19.77 -0.17 -9.05
C SER A 116 -18.71 0.43 -8.13
N ILE A 117 -18.92 0.34 -6.83
CA ILE A 117 -17.98 0.83 -5.80
C ILE A 117 -16.68 0.04 -5.83
N LEU A 118 -16.78 -1.30 -5.88
CA LEU A 118 -15.60 -2.16 -5.97
C LEU A 118 -14.82 -1.91 -7.27
N ARG A 119 -15.52 -1.65 -8.38
CA ARG A 119 -14.89 -1.24 -9.63
C ARG A 119 -14.17 0.10 -9.49
N ALA A 120 -14.84 1.12 -8.96
CA ALA A 120 -14.28 2.45 -8.78
C ALA A 120 -13.03 2.42 -7.89
N LEU A 121 -13.09 1.72 -6.75
CA LEU A 121 -11.97 1.58 -5.83
C LEU A 121 -10.77 0.86 -6.49
N TYR A 122 -11.05 -0.23 -7.22
CA TYR A 122 -10.03 -0.98 -7.93
C TYR A 122 -9.37 -0.14 -9.04
N THR A 123 -10.17 0.54 -9.85
CA THR A 123 -9.68 1.37 -10.97
C THR A 123 -8.88 2.57 -10.47
N VAL A 124 -9.37 3.29 -9.46
CA VAL A 124 -8.65 4.42 -8.83
C VAL A 124 -7.31 3.94 -8.27
N GLY A 125 -7.30 2.82 -7.54
CA GLY A 125 -6.07 2.25 -6.99
C GLY A 125 -5.04 1.88 -8.07
N LEU A 126 -5.48 1.33 -9.20
CA LEU A 126 -4.60 1.01 -10.32
C LEU A 126 -4.11 2.24 -11.09
N ILE A 127 -4.93 3.27 -11.25
CA ILE A 127 -4.47 4.54 -11.84
C ILE A 127 -3.35 5.13 -10.97
N CYS A 128 -3.53 5.17 -9.64
CA CYS A 128 -2.50 5.62 -8.70
C CYS A 128 -1.23 4.75 -8.74
N LYS A 129 -1.35 3.45 -9.07
CA LYS A 129 -0.20 2.54 -9.21
C LYS A 129 0.65 2.89 -10.43
N TYR A 130 0.02 3.18 -11.57
CA TYR A 130 0.71 3.33 -12.86
C TYR A 130 1.00 4.78 -13.27
N PHE A 131 0.29 5.76 -12.70
CA PHE A 131 0.44 7.17 -13.04
C PHE A 131 0.85 7.99 -11.82
N THR A 132 1.93 8.74 -11.97
CA THR A 132 2.27 9.83 -11.05
C THR A 132 1.43 11.05 -11.46
N LEU A 133 0.19 11.11 -10.96
CA LEU A 133 -0.69 12.24 -11.23
C LEU A 133 -0.18 13.46 -10.43
N ASP A 134 0.43 14.42 -11.12
CA ASP A 134 0.79 15.70 -10.52
C ASP A 134 -0.50 16.43 -10.15
N TYR A 135 -0.81 16.46 -8.86
CA TYR A 135 -1.98 17.12 -8.29
C TYR A 135 -1.98 18.66 -8.48
N SER A 136 -1.02 19.20 -9.25
CA SER A 136 -0.85 20.62 -9.54
C SER A 136 -2.02 21.20 -10.37
N PHE A 137 -2.81 20.36 -11.04
CA PHE A 137 -3.92 20.81 -11.90
C PHE A 137 -5.15 21.34 -11.13
N ASN A 138 -5.16 21.25 -9.79
CA ASN A 138 -6.24 21.80 -8.95
C ASN A 138 -5.84 23.00 -8.09
N ARG A 139 -4.69 23.66 -8.32
CA ARG A 139 -4.39 24.93 -7.64
C ARG A 139 -5.20 26.13 -8.16
N ASN A 140 -5.82 26.01 -9.34
CA ASN A 140 -6.55 27.12 -9.97
C ASN A 140 -8.09 26.99 -9.87
N LYS A 141 -8.60 25.96 -9.21
CA LYS A 141 -9.93 26.02 -8.59
C LYS A 141 -9.71 26.13 -7.09
N LYS A 142 -10.41 27.05 -6.44
CA LYS A 142 -10.61 27.08 -4.98
C LYS A 142 -11.36 25.80 -4.55
N SER A 143 -10.70 24.67 -4.63
CA SER A 143 -11.04 23.42 -3.96
C SER A 143 -9.86 23.05 -3.08
N SER A 144 -9.58 23.92 -2.12
CA SER A 144 -8.92 23.54 -0.87
C SER A 144 -9.92 22.83 0.06
N ASP A 145 -10.82 22.04 -0.50
CA ASP A 145 -11.52 21.05 0.29
C ASP A 145 -10.53 19.90 0.42
N MET A 146 -9.88 19.92 1.59
CA MET A 146 -8.98 18.90 2.09
C MET A 146 -9.41 17.51 1.59
N ILE A 147 -8.47 16.71 1.08
CA ILE A 147 -8.67 15.26 1.05
C ILE A 147 -9.06 14.89 2.46
N ASP A 148 -10.33 14.53 2.67
CA ASP A 148 -10.90 14.27 3.98
C ASP A 148 -9.95 13.33 4.73
N PRO A 149 -9.35 13.77 5.85
CA PRO A 149 -8.56 12.92 6.75
C PRO A 149 -9.17 11.53 6.91
N ASP A 150 -10.49 11.45 7.04
CA ASP A 150 -11.23 10.21 7.24
C ASP A 150 -11.19 9.30 6.03
N LEU A 151 -11.28 9.87 4.82
CA LEU A 151 -11.19 9.13 3.57
C LEU A 151 -9.78 8.62 3.34
N CYS A 152 -8.76 9.45 3.62
CA CYS A 152 -7.36 9.04 3.55
C CYS A 152 -7.07 7.89 4.52
N ARG A 153 -7.51 8.00 5.78
CA ARG A 153 -7.40 6.93 6.80
C ARG A 153 -8.05 5.64 6.31
N LYS A 154 -9.30 5.70 5.83
CA LYS A 154 -10.03 4.53 5.30
C LYS A 154 -9.35 3.90 4.08
N ALA A 155 -8.81 4.73 3.18
CA ALA A 155 -8.09 4.26 2.00
C ALA A 155 -6.79 3.54 2.37
N ILE A 156 -6.03 4.06 3.33
CA ILE A 156 -4.78 3.45 3.82
C ILE A 156 -5.07 2.15 4.58
N THR A 157 -6.13 2.11 5.39
CA THR A 157 -6.61 0.86 6.00
C THR A 157 -7.02 -0.17 4.95
N GLY A 158 -7.75 0.26 3.92
CA GLY A 158 -8.12 -0.58 2.78
C GLY A 158 -6.91 -1.12 2.01
N LEU A 159 -5.90 -0.28 1.81
CA LEU A 159 -4.61 -0.68 1.24
C LEU A 159 -3.93 -1.73 2.12
N GLY A 160 -3.95 -1.57 3.44
CA GLY A 160 -3.45 -2.58 4.39
C GLY A 160 -4.04 -3.98 4.13
N PHE A 161 -5.37 -4.08 3.99
CA PHE A 161 -6.02 -5.36 3.69
C PHE A 161 -5.60 -5.96 2.34
N LEU A 162 -5.39 -5.12 1.32
CA LEU A 162 -4.90 -5.56 0.02
C LEU A 162 -3.47 -6.10 0.13
N LEU A 163 -2.60 -5.39 0.83
CA LEU A 163 -1.20 -5.77 1.03
C LEU A 163 -1.08 -7.04 1.88
N PHE A 164 -1.99 -7.28 2.83
CA PHE A 164 -1.98 -8.53 3.60
C PHE A 164 -2.23 -9.75 2.72
N ARG A 165 -3.09 -9.61 1.71
CA ARG A 165 -3.39 -10.67 0.75
C ARG A 165 -2.30 -10.83 -0.32
N HIS A 166 -1.69 -9.73 -0.72
CA HIS A 166 -0.68 -9.65 -1.77
C HIS A 166 0.59 -8.99 -1.23
N ASP A 167 1.28 -9.68 -0.34
CA ASP A 167 2.41 -9.18 0.44
C ASP A 167 3.62 -8.73 -0.40
N GLN A 168 3.84 -9.36 -1.54
CA GLN A 168 4.81 -8.95 -2.56
C GLN A 168 4.64 -7.48 -2.98
N LEU A 169 3.44 -6.90 -2.86
CA LEU A 169 3.20 -5.49 -3.17
C LEU A 169 3.87 -4.54 -2.17
N PHE A 170 4.12 -4.93 -0.93
CA PHE A 170 4.82 -4.09 0.05
C PHE A 170 6.19 -3.64 -0.43
N CYS A 171 6.87 -4.46 -1.22
CA CYS A 171 8.22 -4.17 -1.73
C CYS A 171 8.21 -3.65 -3.18
N THR A 172 7.03 -3.37 -3.76
CA THR A 172 6.96 -2.72 -5.07
C THR A 172 7.29 -1.23 -4.95
N GLY A 173 8.04 -0.70 -5.91
CA GLY A 173 8.52 0.68 -5.85
C GLY A 173 7.41 1.72 -5.64
N SER A 174 6.23 1.54 -6.24
CA SER A 174 5.09 2.46 -6.07
C SER A 174 4.55 2.47 -4.65
N VAL A 175 4.32 1.29 -4.05
CA VAL A 175 3.78 1.17 -2.68
C VAL A 175 4.82 1.60 -1.66
N GLN A 176 6.06 1.18 -1.84
CA GLN A 176 7.17 1.56 -0.98
C GLN A 176 7.33 3.09 -0.98
N LEU A 177 7.39 3.73 -2.14
CA LEU A 177 7.50 5.19 -2.23
C LEU A 177 6.31 5.89 -1.58
N PHE A 178 5.10 5.39 -1.82
CA PHE A 178 3.88 5.94 -1.24
C PHE A 178 3.91 5.89 0.30
N LEU A 179 4.12 4.72 0.90
CA LEU A 179 4.15 4.56 2.36
C LEU A 179 5.34 5.31 2.99
N THR A 180 6.51 5.26 2.34
CA THR A 180 7.71 5.97 2.81
C THR A 180 7.47 7.47 2.90
N ARG A 181 6.78 8.07 1.91
CA ARG A 181 6.46 9.51 1.93
C ARG A 181 5.67 9.91 3.18
N PHE A 182 4.66 9.13 3.58
CA PHE A 182 3.92 9.41 4.80
C PHE A 182 4.77 9.23 6.05
N LEU A 183 5.60 8.19 6.12
CA LEU A 183 6.48 7.93 7.26
C LEU A 183 7.63 8.95 7.39
N SER A 184 8.16 9.43 6.27
CA SER A 184 9.33 10.33 6.23
C SER A 184 8.99 11.81 6.32
N THR A 185 7.72 12.18 6.16
CA THR A 185 7.32 13.58 6.25
C THR A 185 7.37 14.01 7.70
N VAL A 186 8.41 14.79 8.02
CA VAL A 186 8.57 15.42 9.33
C VAL A 186 7.81 16.73 9.29
N GLN A 187 6.86 16.90 10.21
CA GLN A 187 5.96 18.04 10.28
C GLN A 187 6.65 19.34 10.76
N ASN A 188 7.87 19.63 10.32
CA ASN A 188 8.55 20.90 10.59
C ASN A 188 8.11 22.01 9.61
N SER A 189 7.42 21.66 8.51
CA SER A 189 7.01 22.62 7.46
C SER A 189 5.57 23.13 7.53
N LEU A 190 4.75 22.70 8.51
CA LEU A 190 3.32 23.03 8.58
C LEU A 190 2.96 24.02 9.71
N THR A 191 3.94 24.64 10.37
CA THR A 191 3.72 25.58 11.49
C THR A 191 3.05 26.90 11.10
N ASN A 192 2.75 27.13 9.82
CA ASN A 192 2.20 28.43 9.40
C ASN A 192 0.70 28.47 9.14
N ASN A 193 -0.05 27.36 9.15
CA ASN A 193 -1.52 27.43 9.03
C ASN A 193 -2.20 26.23 9.72
N HIS A 194 -2.98 26.53 10.76
CA HIS A 194 -3.93 25.67 11.48
C HIS A 194 -3.40 24.48 12.33
N PRO A 195 -3.58 24.48 13.67
CA PRO A 195 -3.11 23.42 14.58
C PRO A 195 -3.86 22.08 14.47
N THR A 196 -4.94 22.00 13.68
CA THR A 196 -5.78 20.80 13.52
C THR A 196 -5.30 19.82 12.44
N ASP A 197 -4.42 20.25 11.53
CA ASP A 197 -4.01 19.42 10.39
C ASP A 197 -2.92 18.41 10.74
N GLY A 198 -2.19 18.64 11.85
CA GLY A 198 -1.13 17.75 12.31
C GLY A 198 -1.59 16.44 12.93
N SER A 199 -2.70 16.46 13.66
CA SER A 199 -3.22 15.28 14.35
C SER A 199 -3.64 14.18 13.38
N SER A 200 -4.34 14.58 12.30
CA SER A 200 -4.72 13.71 11.18
C SER A 200 -3.52 13.03 10.52
N PHE A 201 -2.43 13.79 10.33
CA PHE A 201 -1.23 13.28 9.68
C PHE A 201 -0.50 12.23 10.53
N PHE A 202 -0.33 12.49 11.83
CA PHE A 202 0.25 11.53 12.75
C PHE A 202 -0.60 10.26 12.86
N GLU A 203 -1.92 10.39 12.79
CA GLU A 203 -2.80 9.24 12.79
C GLU A 203 -2.64 8.36 11.54
N ILE A 204 -2.42 8.97 10.37
CA ILE A 204 -2.07 8.21 9.15
C ILE A 204 -0.76 7.44 9.33
N GLN A 205 0.26 8.06 9.93
CA GLN A 205 1.52 7.36 10.25
C GLN A 205 1.28 6.19 11.19
N CYS A 206 0.46 6.36 12.24
CA CYS A 206 0.08 5.27 13.13
C CYS A 206 -0.60 4.13 12.36
N ILE A 207 -1.57 4.41 11.49
CA ILE A 207 -2.26 3.38 10.69
C ILE A 207 -1.26 2.60 9.82
N ILE A 208 -0.29 3.28 9.20
CA ILE A 208 0.73 2.60 8.38
C ILE A 208 1.61 1.70 9.25
N LEU A 209 2.11 2.21 10.38
CA LEU A 209 2.95 1.45 11.32
C LEU A 209 2.21 0.24 11.91
N ASP A 210 0.93 0.42 12.26
CA ASP A 210 0.08 -0.63 12.79
C ASP A 210 -0.23 -1.67 11.70
N ASN A 211 -0.47 -1.25 10.47
CA ASN A 211 -0.65 -2.18 9.34
C ASN A 211 0.60 -3.05 9.12
N LEU A 212 1.81 -2.45 9.16
CA LEU A 212 3.06 -3.20 9.07
C LEU A 212 3.20 -4.18 10.24
N THR A 213 2.91 -3.74 11.45
CA THR A 213 2.98 -4.57 12.66
C THR A 213 2.00 -5.74 12.60
N HIS A 214 0.74 -5.48 12.27
CA HIS A 214 -0.31 -6.48 12.14
C HIS A 214 0.00 -7.49 11.03
N TYR A 215 0.55 -7.05 9.91
CA TYR A 215 1.01 -7.93 8.84
C TYR A 215 2.03 -8.96 9.37
N LEU A 216 3.08 -8.50 10.05
CA LEU A 216 4.13 -9.36 10.59
C LEU A 216 3.57 -10.35 11.62
N LEU A 217 2.70 -9.89 12.53
CA LEU A 217 2.04 -10.74 13.52
C LEU A 217 1.13 -11.79 12.87
N GLN A 218 0.37 -11.42 11.85
CA GLN A 218 -0.52 -12.34 11.16
C GLN A 218 0.27 -13.42 10.40
N LYS A 219 1.39 -13.04 9.77
CA LYS A 219 2.28 -13.98 9.10
C LYS A 219 2.91 -14.97 10.07
N GLU A 220 3.36 -14.52 11.24
CA GLU A 220 3.88 -15.39 12.31
C GLU A 220 2.82 -16.38 12.83
N ARG A 221 1.58 -15.91 13.05
CA ARG A 221 0.46 -16.77 13.45
C ARG A 221 0.17 -17.84 12.40
N LYS A 222 0.16 -17.45 11.12
CA LYS A 222 -0.05 -18.38 10.00
C LYS A 222 1.08 -19.39 9.92
N ALA A 223 2.33 -18.94 9.96
CA ALA A 223 3.51 -19.82 9.95
C ALA A 223 3.48 -20.83 11.11
N THR A 224 3.09 -20.40 12.30
CA THR A 224 2.93 -21.28 13.47
C THR A 224 1.84 -22.33 13.26
N ALA A 225 0.70 -21.94 12.67
CA ALA A 225 -0.40 -22.86 12.35
C ALA A 225 0.01 -23.86 11.26
N ASP A 226 0.65 -23.40 10.20
CA ASP A 226 1.15 -24.24 9.11
C ASP A 226 2.21 -25.23 9.64
N ASN A 227 3.10 -24.80 10.55
CA ASN A 227 4.10 -25.67 11.17
C ASN A 227 3.49 -26.76 12.07
N ARG A 228 2.34 -26.50 12.71
CA ARG A 228 1.59 -27.54 13.44
C ARG A 228 1.02 -28.60 12.49
N LEU A 229 0.56 -28.18 11.30
CA LEU A 229 0.01 -29.07 10.28
C LEU A 229 1.12 -29.81 9.50
N TRP A 230 2.32 -29.22 9.42
CA TRP A 230 3.51 -29.82 8.80
C TRP A 230 3.87 -31.17 9.42
N ALA A 231 3.71 -31.33 10.74
CA ALA A 231 3.95 -32.62 11.41
C ALA A 231 3.17 -33.78 10.76
N THR A 232 2.02 -33.50 10.15
CA THR A 232 1.16 -34.49 9.49
C THR A 232 1.43 -34.61 7.98
N ARG A 233 1.93 -33.55 7.33
CA ARG A 233 2.10 -33.47 5.85
C ARG A 233 3.53 -33.67 5.37
N SER A 234 4.52 -33.58 6.27
CA SER A 234 5.96 -33.63 5.97
C SER A 234 6.42 -34.84 5.17
N LYS A 235 5.71 -35.98 5.26
CA LYS A 235 6.04 -37.20 4.51
C LYS A 235 5.69 -37.14 3.02
N ARG A 236 4.90 -36.15 2.58
CA ARG A 236 4.40 -36.05 1.19
C ARG A 236 4.87 -34.79 0.45
N GLU A 237 5.54 -33.88 1.12
CA GLU A 237 5.94 -32.58 0.57
C GLU A 237 7.46 -32.39 0.65
N SER A 238 8.03 -31.75 -0.37
CA SER A 238 9.47 -31.49 -0.44
C SER A 238 9.84 -30.32 0.46
N LEU A 239 10.82 -30.53 1.35
CA LEU A 239 11.37 -29.49 2.26
C LEU A 239 11.78 -28.20 1.53
N LYS A 240 12.20 -28.31 0.26
CA LYS A 240 12.68 -27.19 -0.55
C LYS A 240 11.56 -26.20 -0.94
N GLU A 241 10.33 -26.68 -1.12
CA GLU A 241 9.20 -25.82 -1.52
C GLU A 241 8.66 -24.99 -0.34
N LEU A 242 8.91 -25.42 0.90
CA LEU A 242 8.46 -24.72 2.11
C LEU A 242 9.34 -23.54 2.52
N THR A 243 10.64 -23.63 2.30
CA THR A 243 11.58 -22.60 2.73
C THR A 243 11.46 -21.33 1.89
N ASP A 244 11.17 -21.46 0.58
CA ASP A 244 11.14 -20.32 -0.34
C ASP A 244 9.82 -19.54 -0.34
N GLN A 245 8.67 -20.15 -0.02
CA GLN A 245 7.37 -19.50 -0.23
C GLN A 245 6.81 -18.71 0.97
N VAL A 246 7.32 -18.93 2.19
CA VAL A 246 6.61 -18.48 3.41
C VAL A 246 7.38 -17.45 4.26
N THR A 247 8.71 -17.44 4.26
CA THR A 247 9.52 -16.65 5.22
C THR A 247 10.19 -15.40 4.63
N GLY A 248 10.52 -15.40 3.34
CA GLY A 248 11.30 -14.33 2.71
C GLY A 248 10.60 -12.97 2.68
N HIS A 249 9.28 -12.93 2.44
CA HIS A 249 8.54 -11.68 2.29
C HIS A 249 8.46 -10.87 3.60
N SER A 250 8.25 -11.51 4.75
CA SER A 250 8.20 -10.79 6.04
C SER A 250 9.55 -10.13 6.36
N SER A 251 10.66 -10.81 6.08
CA SER A 251 11.99 -10.23 6.27
C SER A 251 12.24 -9.08 5.29
N ALA A 252 11.88 -9.24 4.01
CA ALA A 252 11.98 -8.17 3.02
C ALA A 252 11.18 -6.92 3.43
N VAL A 253 9.96 -7.09 3.93
CA VAL A 253 9.14 -5.97 4.43
C VAL A 253 9.81 -5.30 5.63
N ALA A 254 10.26 -6.07 6.62
CA ALA A 254 10.95 -5.52 7.78
C ALA A 254 12.19 -4.71 7.38
N GLN A 255 13.05 -5.27 6.51
CA GLN A 255 14.28 -4.62 6.04
C GLN A 255 13.99 -3.36 5.22
N THR A 256 12.89 -3.35 4.46
CA THR A 256 12.48 -2.22 3.63
C THR A 256 12.08 -1.01 4.48
N TYR A 257 11.26 -1.22 5.50
CA TYR A 257 10.62 -0.13 6.23
C TYR A 257 11.33 0.26 7.52
N LEU A 258 12.07 -0.65 8.17
CA LEU A 258 12.74 -0.37 9.44
C LEU A 258 13.67 0.86 9.36
N PRO A 259 14.57 1.03 8.37
CA PRO A 259 15.46 2.18 8.31
C PRO A 259 14.72 3.53 8.29
N ILE A 260 13.56 3.58 7.62
CA ILE A 260 12.71 4.77 7.54
C ILE A 260 12.08 5.05 8.91
N VAL A 261 11.57 4.02 9.57
CA VAL A 261 10.93 4.14 10.89
C VAL A 261 11.93 4.62 11.94
N LEU A 262 13.14 4.05 11.96
CA LEU A 262 14.22 4.47 12.86
C LEU A 262 14.69 5.89 12.60
N LYS A 263 14.66 6.35 11.33
CA LYS A 263 15.12 7.69 10.97
C LYS A 263 14.10 8.77 11.27
N TYR A 264 12.81 8.50 11.08
CA TYR A 264 11.76 9.54 11.08
C TYR A 264 10.72 9.37 12.19
N CYS A 265 10.24 8.16 12.43
CA CYS A 265 9.07 7.94 13.29
C CYS A 265 9.42 7.98 14.78
N ILE A 266 10.60 7.50 15.19
CA ILE A 266 11.02 7.52 16.61
C ILE A 266 11.37 8.93 17.11
N LEU A 267 11.68 9.86 16.20
CA LEU A 267 12.05 11.25 16.51
C LEU A 267 10.88 12.23 16.32
N THR A 268 9.70 11.71 16.03
CA THR A 268 8.49 12.52 15.78
C THR A 268 7.93 13.10 17.10
N PRO A 269 7.39 14.34 17.12
CA PRO A 269 6.83 14.94 18.34
C PRO A 269 5.60 14.19 18.88
N SER A 270 4.86 13.49 18.02
CA SER A 270 3.70 12.70 18.41
C SER A 270 4.06 11.42 19.18
N ILE A 271 3.57 11.32 20.42
CA ILE A 271 3.74 10.15 21.29
C ILE A 271 3.12 8.89 20.66
N SER A 272 1.96 9.02 19.99
CA SER A 272 1.27 7.88 19.37
C SER A 272 2.12 7.26 18.26
N VAL A 273 2.75 8.08 17.42
CA VAL A 273 3.62 7.61 16.33
C VAL A 273 4.85 6.91 16.90
N ARG A 274 5.51 7.50 17.92
CA ARG A 274 6.66 6.87 18.58
C ARG A 274 6.27 5.53 19.23
N SER A 275 5.10 5.45 19.86
CA SER A 275 4.57 4.23 20.45
C SER A 275 4.28 3.13 19.42
N SER A 276 3.63 3.46 18.29
CA SER A 276 3.38 2.51 17.18
C SER A 276 4.69 2.08 16.51
N ALA A 277 5.67 2.99 16.35
CA ALA A 277 6.98 2.66 15.83
C ALA A 277 7.72 1.66 16.74
N LEU A 278 7.67 1.86 18.07
CA LEU A 278 8.25 0.93 19.03
C LEU A 278 7.56 -0.45 19.00
N SER A 279 6.24 -0.50 18.77
CA SER A 279 5.52 -1.77 18.58
C SER A 279 6.03 -2.55 17.36
N LEU A 280 6.27 -1.85 16.24
CA LEU A 280 6.84 -2.45 15.03
C LEU A 280 8.28 -2.94 15.29
N ILE A 281 9.13 -2.12 15.89
CA ILE A 281 10.52 -2.48 16.23
C ILE A 281 10.56 -3.71 17.13
N SER A 282 9.78 -3.72 18.21
CA SER A 282 9.68 -4.85 19.14
C SER A 282 9.23 -6.13 18.42
N THR A 283 8.25 -6.03 17.51
CA THR A 283 7.79 -7.19 16.71
C THR A 283 8.89 -7.73 15.81
N ILE A 284 9.63 -6.86 15.12
CA ILE A 284 10.74 -7.24 14.23
C ILE A 284 11.85 -7.97 15.00
N LEU A 285 12.24 -7.45 16.17
CA LEU A 285 13.26 -8.07 17.02
C LEU A 285 12.78 -9.37 17.66
N ARG A 286 11.51 -9.41 18.10
CA ARG A 286 10.92 -10.62 18.67
C ARG A 286 10.91 -11.76 17.66
N GLN A 287 10.59 -11.47 16.40
CA GLN A 287 10.57 -12.46 15.32
C GLN A 287 11.96 -12.77 14.74
N GLY A 288 13.00 -12.01 15.12
CA GLY A 288 14.37 -12.22 14.61
C GLY A 288 14.52 -11.88 13.13
N LEU A 289 13.69 -11.00 12.59
CA LEU A 289 13.71 -10.64 11.16
C LEU A 289 14.92 -9.78 10.78
N ILE A 290 15.49 -9.06 11.77
CA ILE A 290 16.65 -8.17 11.63
C ILE A 290 17.52 -8.29 12.88
N HIS A 291 18.84 -8.16 12.70
CA HIS A 291 19.80 -8.21 13.80
C HIS A 291 19.66 -6.99 14.74
N PRO A 292 19.64 -7.18 16.07
CA PRO A 292 19.47 -6.10 17.06
C PRO A 292 20.46 -4.94 16.99
N SER A 293 21.68 -5.15 16.48
CA SER A 293 22.66 -4.07 16.32
C SER A 293 22.14 -2.91 15.47
N HIS A 294 21.24 -3.17 14.50
CA HIS A 294 20.67 -2.14 13.63
C HIS A 294 19.67 -1.21 14.34
N VAL A 295 19.14 -1.59 15.50
CA VAL A 295 18.15 -0.80 16.26
C VAL A 295 18.69 -0.27 17.59
N LEU A 296 19.89 -0.69 17.99
CA LEU A 296 20.45 -0.41 19.33
C LEU A 296 20.44 1.08 19.67
N CYS A 297 21.01 1.92 18.81
CA CYS A 297 21.07 3.37 19.04
C CYS A 297 19.66 3.99 19.19
N SER A 298 18.71 3.51 18.41
CA SER A 298 17.32 3.96 18.45
C SER A 298 16.61 3.52 19.73
N LEU A 299 16.86 2.30 20.23
CA LEU A 299 16.31 1.83 21.50
C LEU A 299 16.89 2.61 22.68
N ILE A 300 18.20 2.86 22.70
CA ILE A 300 18.86 3.70 23.71
C ILE A 300 18.27 5.12 23.70
N CYS A 301 18.04 5.69 22.51
CA CYS A 301 17.37 6.98 22.38
C CYS A 301 15.96 6.95 23.00
N LEU A 302 15.15 5.93 22.71
CA LEU A 302 13.80 5.78 23.26
C LEU A 302 13.77 5.51 24.78
N GLN A 303 14.86 5.02 25.38
CA GLN A 303 14.96 4.95 26.85
C GLN A 303 14.98 6.33 27.52
N THR A 304 15.25 7.39 26.75
CA THR A 304 15.22 8.79 27.22
C THR A 304 13.97 9.55 26.75
N ASP A 305 12.98 8.86 26.18
CA ASP A 305 11.73 9.48 25.71
C ASP A 305 11.03 10.27 26.83
N SER A 306 10.29 11.32 26.47
CA SER A 306 9.51 12.10 27.44
C SER A 306 8.38 11.27 28.06
N ASP A 307 7.83 10.29 27.33
CA ASP A 307 6.77 9.41 27.82
C ASP A 307 7.33 8.19 28.61
N PRO A 308 6.90 7.96 29.87
CA PRO A 308 7.41 6.88 30.71
C PRO A 308 7.08 5.47 30.18
N SER A 309 5.94 5.31 29.50
CA SER A 309 5.53 4.01 28.95
C SER A 309 6.46 3.59 27.80
N ILE A 310 6.81 4.54 26.93
CA ILE A 310 7.79 4.33 25.85
C ILE A 310 9.16 3.96 26.44
N ARG A 311 9.65 4.69 27.45
CA ARG A 311 10.94 4.38 28.12
C ARG A 311 10.96 2.95 28.67
N SER A 312 9.92 2.57 29.41
CA SER A 312 9.81 1.23 30.00
C SER A 312 9.82 0.14 28.93
N ARG A 313 9.02 0.30 27.87
CA ARG A 313 8.95 -0.66 26.75
C ARG A 313 10.26 -0.76 25.98
N ALA A 314 10.98 0.36 25.78
CA ALA A 314 12.28 0.37 25.12
C ALA A 314 13.33 -0.41 25.93
N SER A 315 13.33 -0.23 27.27
CA SER A 315 14.21 -0.99 28.17
C SER A 315 13.92 -2.49 28.17
N VAL A 316 12.65 -2.89 28.16
CA VAL A 316 12.26 -4.31 28.02
C VAL A 316 12.75 -4.86 26.69
N CYS A 317 12.49 -4.15 25.59
CA CYS A 317 12.92 -4.55 24.24
C CYS A 317 14.44 -4.75 24.14
N LEU A 318 15.22 -3.85 24.76
CA LEU A 318 16.67 -3.95 24.80
C LEU A 318 17.15 -5.15 25.63
N THR A 319 16.52 -5.38 26.80
CA THR A 319 16.86 -6.51 27.67
C THR A 319 16.56 -7.84 27.00
N GLU A 320 15.43 -7.95 26.30
CA GLU A 320 15.08 -9.14 25.51
C GLU A 320 16.04 -9.37 24.34
N ALA A 321 16.51 -8.30 23.68
CA ALA A 321 17.50 -8.41 22.63
C ALA A 321 18.86 -8.93 23.16
N GLU A 322 19.28 -8.44 24.34
CA GLU A 322 20.53 -8.87 24.99
C GLU A 322 20.47 -10.33 25.44
N GLN A 323 19.32 -10.78 25.93
CA GLN A 323 19.10 -12.19 26.27
C GLN A 323 19.19 -13.10 25.04
N LYS A 324 18.74 -12.63 23.87
CA LYS A 324 18.80 -13.41 22.62
C LYS A 324 20.20 -13.45 22.01
N ILE A 325 20.94 -12.35 22.10
CA ILE A 325 22.30 -12.24 21.54
C ILE A 325 23.21 -11.58 22.59
N PRO A 326 23.72 -12.34 23.56
CA PRO A 326 24.57 -11.79 24.63
C PRO A 326 25.79 -11.07 24.05
N GLY A 327 26.10 -9.88 24.58
CA GLY A 327 27.25 -9.08 24.21
C GLY A 327 27.06 -8.19 22.96
N PHE A 328 25.90 -8.23 22.29
CA PHE A 328 25.71 -7.41 21.08
C PHE A 328 25.76 -5.91 21.36
N ALA A 329 25.26 -5.48 22.53
CA ALA A 329 25.32 -4.09 22.95
C ALA A 329 26.77 -3.63 23.19
N ALA A 330 27.60 -4.49 23.79
CA ALA A 330 29.01 -4.21 24.04
C ALA A 330 29.85 -4.19 22.75
N VAL A 331 29.48 -4.93 21.71
CA VAL A 331 30.21 -4.91 20.43
C VAL A 331 29.81 -3.72 19.55
N SER A 332 28.59 -3.22 19.70
CA SER A 332 28.04 -2.17 18.82
C SER A 332 28.23 -0.74 19.36
N LEU A 333 28.66 -0.60 20.63
CA LEU A 333 28.91 0.68 21.30
C LEU A 333 30.40 1.10 21.30
N PHE A 334 31.29 0.22 20.83
CA PHE A 334 32.72 0.46 20.64
C PHE A 334 33.07 0.39 19.16
#